data_AF-A0A6J6CNX0-F1
#
_entry.id   AF-A0A6J6CNX0-F1
#
_cell.length_a   1.000
_cell.length_b   1.000
_cell.length_c   1.000
_cell.angle_alpha   90.00
_cell.angle_beta   90.00
_cell.angle_gamma   90.00
#
_symmetry.space_group_name_H-M   'P 1'
#
loop_
_entity.id
_entity.type
_entity.pdbx_description
1 polymer ?
#
loop_
_entity_poly.entity_id
_entity_poly.type
_entity_poly.pdbx_seq_one_letter_code
_entity_poly.pdbx_strand_id
1 'polypeptide(L)'
;MMDTLAASLLALVGVFDVIGTIFSGWLTDRYDPRKLLFFYYGLRGLSLFLLPSILFSSIHPSTLVFVIFYGLDWVATVPPTIMLCRAVLGPSRASVVYGWVFAGHQIGGAIAAFGAAVLRVKLGDYAIAFYISGAMCIITAYFVLQIAKGVDDKTLRT
;
A
#
# COMPACT_ATOMS: atom_id res chain seq x y z
N MET A 1 -13.34 -21.24 15.58
CA MET A 1 -12.92 -20.22 16.58
C MET A 1 -12.66 -18.91 15.85
N MET A 2 -12.73 -17.76 16.53
CA MET A 2 -12.49 -16.46 15.88
C MET A 2 -11.07 -16.37 15.27
N ASP A 3 -10.09 -17.00 15.92
CA ASP A 3 -8.69 -16.97 15.50
C ASP A 3 -8.44 -17.71 14.18
N THR A 4 -9.09 -18.87 13.98
CA THR A 4 -8.99 -19.63 12.72
C THR A 4 -9.57 -18.85 11.55
N LEU A 5 -10.63 -18.07 11.81
CA LEU A 5 -11.22 -17.20 10.81
C LEU A 5 -10.28 -16.04 10.44
N ALA A 6 -9.74 -15.33 11.44
CA ALA A 6 -8.80 -14.24 11.20
C ALA A 6 -7.55 -14.70 10.43
N ALA A 7 -6.99 -15.86 10.80
CA ALA A 7 -5.86 -16.47 10.08
C ALA A 7 -6.23 -16.84 8.63
N SER A 8 -7.43 -17.37 8.38
CA SER A 8 -7.88 -17.70 7.02
C SER A 8 -8.08 -16.46 6.16
N LEU A 9 -8.63 -15.38 6.72
CA LEU A 9 -8.76 -14.11 6.01
C LEU A 9 -7.40 -13.50 5.68
N LEU A 10 -6.44 -13.57 6.61
CA LEU A 10 -5.07 -13.12 6.37
C LEU A 10 -4.36 -13.96 5.30
N ALA A 11 -4.58 -15.28 5.29
CA ALA A 11 -4.08 -16.14 4.22
C ALA A 11 -4.68 -15.76 2.86
N LEU A 12 -5.97 -15.40 2.82
CA LEU A 12 -6.64 -14.93 1.60
C LEU A 12 -6.04 -13.61 1.10
N VAL A 13 -5.75 -12.66 2.01
CA VAL A 13 -5.00 -11.43 1.68
C VAL A 13 -3.69 -11.80 0.98
N GLY A 14 -2.93 -12.76 1.51
CA GLY A 14 -1.66 -13.20 0.93
C GLY A 14 -1.79 -13.80 -0.48
N VAL A 15 -2.85 -14.55 -0.76
CA VAL A 15 -3.11 -15.07 -2.13
C VAL A 15 -3.34 -13.92 -3.11
N PHE A 16 -4.19 -12.97 -2.75
CA PHE A 16 -4.46 -11.80 -3.60
C PHE A 16 -3.26 -10.86 -3.71
N ASP A 17 -2.42 -10.79 -2.70
CA ASP A 17 -1.17 -10.02 -2.73
C ASP A 17 -0.20 -10.52 -3.81
N VAL A 18 -0.05 -11.83 -3.95
CA VAL A 18 0.76 -12.41 -5.04
C VAL A 18 0.18 -12.03 -6.41
N ILE A 19 -1.13 -12.18 -6.58
CA ILE A 19 -1.83 -11.84 -7.83
C ILE A 19 -1.66 -10.35 -8.15
N GLY A 20 -1.92 -9.48 -7.17
CA GLY A 20 -1.83 -8.03 -7.29
C GLY A 20 -0.42 -7.55 -7.60
N THR A 21 0.59 -8.14 -6.96
CA THR A 21 2.00 -7.79 -7.19
C THR A 21 2.46 -8.18 -8.60
N ILE A 22 2.11 -9.38 -9.07
CA ILE A 22 2.44 -9.82 -10.44
C ILE A 22 1.74 -8.93 -11.46
N PHE A 23 0.44 -8.67 -11.27
CA PHE A 23 -0.32 -7.80 -12.16
C PHE A 23 0.21 -6.36 -12.17
N SER A 24 0.60 -5.83 -11.01
CA SER A 24 1.24 -4.52 -10.90
C SER A 24 2.58 -4.46 -11.62
N GLY A 25 3.39 -5.53 -11.57
CA GLY A 25 4.60 -5.63 -12.38
C GLY A 25 4.30 -5.50 -13.87
N TRP A 26 3.34 -6.28 -14.37
CA TRP A 26 2.89 -6.21 -15.76
C TRP A 26 2.35 -4.82 -16.15
N LEU A 27 1.63 -4.14 -15.25
CA LEU A 27 1.18 -2.76 -15.46
C LEU A 27 2.34 -1.78 -15.49
N THR A 28 3.33 -1.95 -14.60
CA THR A 28 4.49 -1.07 -14.48
C THR A 28 5.32 -1.06 -15.76
N ASP A 29 5.42 -2.18 -16.46
CA ASP A 29 6.10 -2.26 -17.76
C ASP A 29 5.38 -1.43 -18.86
N ARG A 30 4.10 -1.11 -18.68
CA ARG A 30 3.23 -0.51 -19.72
C ARG A 30 2.79 0.91 -19.42
N TYR A 31 2.70 1.28 -18.15
CA TYR A 31 2.14 2.55 -17.69
C TYR A 31 3.15 3.35 -16.87
N ASP A 32 2.90 4.65 -16.70
CA ASP A 32 3.76 5.48 -15.84
C ASP A 32 3.67 4.98 -14.38
N PRO A 33 4.79 4.57 -13.76
CA PRO A 33 4.80 4.06 -12.40
C PRO A 33 4.26 5.07 -11.38
N ARG A 34 4.37 6.39 -11.61
CA ARG A 34 3.82 7.43 -10.72
C ARG A 34 2.30 7.39 -10.70
N LYS A 35 1.67 7.18 -11.87
CA LYS A 35 0.20 7.10 -11.99
C LYS A 35 -0.32 5.83 -11.32
N LEU A 36 0.39 4.71 -11.48
CA LEU A 36 0.06 3.48 -10.76
C LEU A 36 0.13 3.68 -9.25
N LEU A 37 1.23 4.26 -8.74
CA LEU A 37 1.37 4.58 -7.31
C LEU A 37 0.28 5.54 -6.82
N PHE A 38 -0.09 6.55 -7.61
CA PHE A 38 -1.20 7.46 -7.28
C PHE A 38 -2.49 6.67 -7.04
N PHE A 39 -2.84 5.76 -7.95
CA PHE A 39 -4.03 4.93 -7.80
C PHE A 39 -3.90 3.98 -6.61
N TYR A 40 -2.80 3.27 -6.43
CA TYR A 40 -2.61 2.34 -5.31
C TYR A 40 -2.72 3.05 -3.97
N TYR A 41 -1.98 4.14 -3.75
CA TYR A 41 -2.09 4.90 -2.50
C TYR A 41 -3.45 5.57 -2.32
N GLY A 42 -4.07 6.08 -3.39
CA GLY A 42 -5.41 6.67 -3.31
C GLY A 42 -6.46 5.63 -2.90
N LEU A 43 -6.46 4.49 -3.58
CA LEU A 43 -7.35 3.36 -3.34
C LEU A 43 -7.15 2.75 -1.94
N ARG A 44 -5.89 2.60 -1.49
CA ARG A 44 -5.56 2.20 -0.13
C ARG A 44 -6.04 3.19 0.91
N GLY A 45 -5.88 4.47 0.64
CA GLY A 45 -6.34 5.53 1.53
C GLY A 45 -7.84 5.46 1.75
N LEU A 46 -8.59 5.37 0.65
CA LEU A 46 -10.05 5.26 0.68
C LEU A 46 -10.51 3.97 1.38
N SER A 47 -9.86 2.83 1.11
CA SER A 47 -10.26 1.57 1.75
C SER A 47 -10.01 1.58 3.26
N LEU A 48 -8.89 2.17 3.71
CA LEU A 48 -8.61 2.36 5.14
C LEU A 48 -9.59 3.33 5.81
N PHE A 49 -10.03 4.38 5.11
CA PHE A 49 -11.09 5.27 5.61
C PHE A 49 -12.43 4.55 5.77
N LEU A 50 -12.77 3.65 4.85
CA LEU A 50 -14.03 2.90 4.92
C LEU A 50 -13.95 1.75 5.92
N LEU A 51 -12.76 1.22 6.20
CA LEU A 51 -12.55 0.01 7.00
C LEU A 51 -13.29 0.01 8.36
N PRO A 52 -13.23 1.07 9.19
CA PRO A 52 -13.95 1.10 10.47
C PRO A 52 -15.48 0.90 10.34
N SER A 53 -16.07 1.27 9.20
CA SER A 53 -17.51 1.14 8.95
C SER A 53 -17.93 -0.23 8.40
N ILE A 54 -16.98 -1.00 7.87
CA ILE A 54 -17.23 -2.28 7.20
C ILE A 54 -16.57 -3.48 7.91
N LEU A 55 -15.79 -3.23 8.96
CA LEU A 55 -15.13 -4.24 9.76
C LEU A 55 -16.07 -4.71 10.87
N PHE A 56 -16.69 -5.87 10.65
CA PHE A 56 -17.61 -6.50 11.59
C PHE A 56 -16.93 -7.62 12.38
N SER A 57 -17.47 -7.94 13.56
CA SER A 57 -17.03 -9.07 14.40
C SER A 57 -17.33 -10.44 13.78
N SER A 58 -18.19 -10.49 12.76
CA SER A 58 -18.51 -11.65 11.93
C SER A 58 -18.11 -11.43 10.47
N ILE A 59 -18.00 -12.50 9.67
CA ILE A 59 -17.83 -12.35 8.21
C ILE A 59 -19.08 -11.70 7.63
N HIS A 60 -18.88 -10.58 6.95
CA HIS A 60 -19.86 -10.01 6.04
C HIS A 60 -19.25 -9.94 4.62
N PRO A 61 -20.10 -9.91 3.57
CA PRO A 61 -19.62 -9.74 2.20
C PRO A 61 -18.68 -8.54 2.02
N SER A 62 -18.93 -7.44 2.74
CA SER A 62 -18.07 -6.26 2.74
C SER A 62 -16.65 -6.54 3.26
N THR A 63 -16.50 -7.38 4.29
CA THR A 63 -15.20 -7.80 4.83
C THR A 63 -14.41 -8.59 3.80
N LEU A 64 -15.08 -9.48 3.06
CA LEU A 64 -14.44 -10.25 1.97
C LEU A 64 -14.02 -9.35 0.82
N VAL A 65 -14.87 -8.41 0.41
CA VAL A 65 -14.52 -7.41 -0.62
C VAL A 65 -13.28 -6.61 -0.20
N PHE A 66 -13.23 -6.17 1.06
CA PHE A 66 -12.05 -5.48 1.60
C PHE A 66 -10.81 -6.38 1.56
N VAL A 67 -10.89 -7.62 2.02
CA VAL A 67 -9.77 -8.57 2.04
C VAL A 67 -9.21 -8.81 0.64
N ILE A 68 -10.07 -9.02 -0.36
CA ILE A 68 -9.67 -9.23 -1.76
C ILE A 68 -8.98 -7.97 -2.29
N PHE A 69 -9.63 -6.81 -2.13
CA PHE A 69 -9.12 -5.54 -2.62
C PHE A 69 -7.80 -5.14 -1.97
N TYR A 70 -7.75 -5.19 -0.64
CA TYR A 70 -6.56 -4.82 0.13
C TYR A 70 -5.42 -5.81 -0.14
N GLY A 71 -5.72 -7.10 -0.32
CA GLY A 71 -4.77 -8.09 -0.80
C GLY A 71 -4.17 -7.69 -2.15
N LEU A 72 -4.99 -7.40 -3.16
CA LEU A 72 -4.51 -6.98 -4.48
C LEU A 72 -3.63 -5.71 -4.43
N ASP A 73 -3.87 -4.80 -3.48
CA ASP A 73 -3.16 -3.52 -3.38
C ASP A 73 -1.90 -3.56 -2.49
N TRP A 74 -1.80 -4.48 -1.53
CA TRP A 74 -0.81 -4.43 -0.45
C TRP A 74 0.63 -4.25 -0.95
N VAL A 75 1.17 -5.23 -1.68
CA VAL A 75 2.55 -5.21 -2.22
C VAL A 75 2.61 -4.68 -3.66
N ALA A 76 1.46 -4.34 -4.27
CA ALA A 76 1.38 -3.79 -5.63
C ALA A 76 2.22 -2.53 -5.86
N THR A 77 2.58 -1.78 -4.82
CA THR A 77 3.45 -0.59 -4.93
C THR A 77 4.93 -0.91 -5.13
N VAL A 78 5.37 -2.15 -4.90
CA VAL A 78 6.80 -2.52 -4.97
C VAL A 78 7.36 -2.41 -6.40
N PRO A 79 6.77 -3.05 -7.43
CA PRO A 79 7.28 -2.95 -8.81
C PRO A 79 7.43 -1.50 -9.31
N PRO A 80 6.42 -0.61 -9.22
CA PRO A 80 6.57 0.76 -9.70
C PRO A 80 7.58 1.58 -8.88
N THR A 81 7.74 1.29 -7.58
CA THR A 81 8.73 1.98 -6.75
C THR A 81 10.17 1.63 -7.15
N ILE A 82 10.46 0.36 -7.40
CA ILE A 82 11.78 -0.08 -7.88
C ILE A 82 12.06 0.52 -9.26
N MET A 83 11.06 0.54 -10.14
CA MET A 83 11.20 1.16 -11.47
C MET A 83 11.47 2.66 -11.39
N LEU A 84 10.82 3.39 -10.49
CA LEU A 84 11.14 4.80 -10.26
C LEU A 84 12.55 5.01 -9.73
N CYS A 85 13.01 4.18 -8.79
CA CYS A 85 14.38 4.24 -8.29
C CYS A 85 15.38 4.04 -9.44
N ARG A 86 15.11 3.10 -10.34
CA ARG A 86 15.94 2.80 -11.50
C ARG A 86 15.93 3.92 -12.55
N ALA A 87 14.75 4.40 -12.94
CA ALA A 87 14.60 5.40 -14.00
C ALA A 87 15.12 6.78 -13.59
N VAL A 88 14.93 7.18 -12.32
CA VAL A 88 15.28 8.53 -11.84
C VAL A 88 16.75 8.61 -11.39
N LEU A 89 17.26 7.58 -10.71
CA LEU A 89 18.60 7.63 -10.08
C LEU A 89 19.64 6.76 -10.79
N GLY A 90 19.21 6.05 -11.84
CA GLY A 90 20.04 5.20 -12.69
C GLY A 90 20.13 3.76 -12.19
N PRO A 91 20.34 2.80 -13.11
CA PRO A 91 20.30 1.38 -12.80
C PRO A 91 21.41 0.90 -11.86
N SER A 92 22.57 1.57 -11.85
CA SER A 92 23.70 1.22 -10.99
C SER A 92 23.43 1.49 -9.50
N ARG A 93 22.55 2.44 -9.19
CA ARG A 93 22.23 2.84 -7.80
C ARG A 93 20.84 2.40 -7.35
N ALA A 94 20.01 1.90 -8.27
CA ALA A 94 18.62 1.54 -8.02
C ALA A 94 18.43 0.67 -6.77
N SER A 95 19.22 -0.40 -6.63
CA SER A 95 19.11 -1.32 -5.49
C SER A 95 19.47 -0.68 -4.16
N VAL A 96 20.49 0.19 -4.13
CA VAL A 96 20.93 0.90 -2.90
C VAL A 96 19.87 1.91 -2.47
N VAL A 97 19.34 2.68 -3.43
CA VAL A 97 18.26 3.64 -3.18
C VAL A 97 17.01 2.91 -2.68
N TYR A 98 16.62 1.83 -3.36
CA TYR A 98 15.47 1.03 -2.95
C TYR A 98 15.66 0.46 -1.53
N GLY A 99 16.88 0.06 -1.16
CA GLY A 99 17.21 -0.32 0.21
C GLY A 99 16.90 0.78 1.24
N TRP A 100 17.23 2.03 0.94
CA TRP A 100 16.87 3.18 1.79
C TRP A 100 15.37 3.48 1.80
N VAL A 101 14.69 3.35 0.66
CA VAL A 101 13.23 3.45 0.59
C VAL A 101 12.57 2.39 1.46
N PHE A 102 13.05 1.15 1.39
CA PHE A 102 12.58 0.04 2.22
C PHE A 102 12.86 0.28 3.71
N ALA A 103 14.05 0.78 4.07
CA ALA A 103 14.34 1.16 5.45
C ALA A 103 13.36 2.22 5.97
N GLY A 104 13.07 3.26 5.17
CA GLY A 104 12.05 4.26 5.49
C GLY A 104 10.65 3.65 5.66
N HIS A 105 10.28 2.70 4.80
CA HIS A 105 9.02 1.95 4.92
C HIS A 105 8.93 1.20 6.25
N GLN A 106 10.01 0.51 6.68
CA GLN A 106 10.03 -0.22 7.95
C GLN A 106 9.93 0.71 9.16
N ILE A 107 10.59 1.88 9.13
CA ILE A 107 10.45 2.90 10.18
C ILE A 107 9.01 3.39 10.24
N GLY A 108 8.39 3.70 9.09
CA GLY A 108 6.99 4.10 9.02
C GLY A 108 6.04 3.02 9.55
N GLY A 109 6.28 1.75 9.19
CA GLY A 109 5.51 0.61 9.68
C GLY A 109 5.60 0.44 11.20
N ALA A 110 6.80 0.62 11.78
CA ALA A 110 7.00 0.58 13.23
C ALA A 110 6.24 1.72 13.94
N ILE A 111 6.32 2.95 13.42
CA ILE A 111 5.59 4.11 13.96
C ILE A 111 4.07 3.87 13.89
N ALA A 112 3.57 3.38 12.75
CA ALA A 112 2.15 3.11 12.56
C ALA A 112 1.64 2.01 13.50
N ALA A 113 2.37 0.90 13.64
CA ALA A 113 2.01 -0.20 14.53
C ALA A 113 2.00 0.23 16.01
N PHE A 114 3.05 0.93 16.44
CA PHE A 114 3.12 1.45 17.81
C PHE A 114 2.04 2.49 18.09
N GLY A 115 1.85 3.45 17.17
CA GLY A 115 0.81 4.47 17.26
C GLY A 115 -0.60 3.87 17.32
N ALA A 116 -0.89 2.87 16.48
CA ALA A 116 -2.15 2.14 16.50
C ALA A 116 -2.38 1.43 17.85
N ALA A 117 -1.35 0.81 18.42
CA ALA A 117 -1.43 0.19 19.74
C ALA A 117 -1.73 1.22 20.84
N VAL A 118 -1.05 2.37 20.85
CA VAL A 118 -1.31 3.46 21.80
C VAL A 118 -2.74 3.99 21.68
N LEU A 119 -3.20 4.25 20.45
CA LEU A 119 -4.57 4.70 20.19
C LEU A 119 -5.59 3.67 20.67
N ARG A 120 -5.35 2.38 20.40
CA ARG A 120 -6.22 1.29 20.84
C ARG A 120 -6.33 1.17 22.35
N VAL A 121 -5.23 1.36 23.08
CA VAL A 121 -5.22 1.32 24.55
C VAL A 121 -5.95 2.53 25.13
N LYS A 122 -5.79 3.72 24.55
CA LYS A 122 -6.39 4.95 25.07
C LYS A 122 -7.86 5.15 24.69
N LEU A 123 -8.26 4.70 23.51
CA LEU A 123 -9.57 5.03 22.92
C LEU A 123 -10.48 3.81 22.76
N GLY A 124 -9.96 2.60 22.92
CA GLY A 124 -10.75 1.36 22.90
C GLY A 124 -10.91 0.71 21.53
N ASP A 125 -10.54 1.38 20.43
CA ASP A 125 -10.61 0.84 19.06
C ASP A 125 -9.42 1.28 18.16
N TYR A 126 -9.41 0.82 16.91
CA TYR A 126 -8.40 1.18 15.90
C TYR A 126 -8.88 2.21 14.87
N ALA A 127 -10.09 2.77 15.02
CA ALA A 127 -10.72 3.58 13.97
C ALA A 127 -9.88 4.81 13.63
N ILE A 128 -9.40 5.53 14.65
CA ILE A 128 -8.52 6.70 14.45
C ILE A 128 -7.20 6.30 13.77
N ALA A 129 -6.63 5.14 14.10
CA ALA A 129 -5.40 4.68 13.47
C ALA A 129 -5.59 4.43 11.97
N PHE A 130 -6.74 3.86 11.57
CA PHE A 130 -7.09 3.67 10.17
C PHE A 130 -7.36 4.99 9.45
N TYR A 131 -8.06 5.95 10.07
CA TYR A 131 -8.27 7.27 9.46
C TYR A 131 -6.96 8.04 9.25
N ILE A 132 -6.04 8.02 10.23
CA ILE A 132 -4.72 8.65 10.08
C ILE A 132 -3.94 7.98 8.96
N SER A 133 -3.90 6.64 8.94
CA SER A 133 -3.20 5.88 7.91
C SER A 133 -3.78 6.13 6.52
N GLY A 134 -5.12 6.19 6.42
CA GLY A 134 -5.84 6.53 5.20
C GLY A 134 -5.49 7.93 4.70
N ALA A 135 -5.51 8.93 5.58
CA ALA A 135 -5.14 10.30 5.25
C ALA A 135 -3.69 10.40 4.76
N MET A 136 -2.76 9.70 5.41
CA MET A 136 -1.36 9.63 4.97
C MET A 136 -1.23 9.00 3.57
N CYS A 137 -2.01 7.97 3.26
CA CYS A 137 -2.03 7.37 1.92
C CYS A 137 -2.55 8.36 0.86
N ILE A 138 -3.63 9.09 1.13
CA ILE A 138 -4.14 10.12 0.21
C ILE A 138 -3.11 11.23 -0.03
N ILE A 139 -2.44 11.70 1.03
CA ILE A 139 -1.36 12.67 0.93
C ILE A 139 -0.20 12.10 0.09
N THR A 140 0.17 10.84 0.33
CA THR A 140 1.22 10.15 -0.43
C THR A 140 0.88 10.03 -1.91
N ALA A 141 -0.39 9.73 -2.25
CA ALA A 141 -0.86 9.69 -3.63
C ALA A 141 -0.56 11.00 -4.37
N TYR A 142 -0.78 12.14 -3.73
CA TYR A 142 -0.41 13.43 -4.31
C TYR A 142 1.11 13.60 -4.48
N PHE A 143 1.91 13.24 -3.46
CA PHE A 143 3.36 13.42 -3.50
C PHE A 143 4.07 12.52 -4.52
N VAL A 144 3.59 11.30 -4.77
CA VAL A 144 4.20 10.44 -5.79
C VAL A 144 4.12 11.03 -7.20
N LEU A 145 3.12 11.85 -7.49
CA LEU A 145 3.02 12.58 -8.76
C LEU A 145 4.05 13.70 -8.89
N GLN A 146 4.65 14.16 -7.79
CA GLN A 146 5.70 15.18 -7.81
C GLN A 146 7.09 14.59 -8.09
N ILE A 147 7.23 13.26 -8.03
CA ILE A 147 8.50 12.59 -8.32
C ILE A 147 8.83 12.80 -9.80
N ALA A 148 10.06 13.28 -10.07
CA ALA A 148 10.58 13.51 -11.42
C ALA A 148 9.60 14.30 -12.32
N LYS A 149 8.90 15.27 -11.74
CA LYS A 149 7.93 16.10 -12.47
C LYS A 149 8.62 16.78 -13.66
N GLY A 150 8.01 16.66 -14.84
CA GLY A 150 8.58 17.16 -16.10
C GLY A 150 9.42 16.15 -16.87
N VAL A 151 9.71 14.97 -16.30
CA VAL A 151 10.31 13.85 -17.04
C VAL A 151 9.20 13.09 -17.79
N ASP A 152 9.45 12.78 -19.07
CA ASP A 152 8.52 12.08 -19.95
C ASP A 152 8.23 10.65 -19.48
N ASP A 153 6.98 10.21 -19.68
CA ASP A 153 6.51 8.89 -19.28
C ASP A 153 7.33 7.76 -19.91
N LYS A 154 7.89 7.93 -21.12
CA LYS A 154 8.70 6.90 -21.78
C LYS A 154 10.04 6.70 -21.06
N THR A 155 10.65 7.77 -20.57
CA THR A 155 11.90 7.72 -19.81
C THR A 155 11.74 6.99 -18.48
N LEU A 156 10.54 7.01 -17.90
CA LEU A 156 10.23 6.31 -16.65
C LEU A 156 9.95 4.81 -16.83
N ARG A 157 9.90 4.32 -18.07
CA ARG A 157 9.64 2.91 -18.42
C ARG A 157 10.88 2.16 -18.93
N THR A 158 11.99 2.86 -19.14
CA THR A 158 13.28 2.32 -19.64
C THR A 158 14.27 2.10 -18.51
#